data_AF-A0A1I1Y5P3-F1
#
_entry.id   AF-A0A1I1Y5P3-F1
#
_cell.length_a   1.000
_cell.length_b   1.000
_cell.length_c   1.000
_cell.angle_alpha   90.00
_cell.angle_beta   90.00
_cell.angle_gamma   90.00
#
_symmetry.space_group_name_H-M   'P 1'
#
loop_
_entity.id
_entity.type
_entity.pdbx_description
1 polymer ?
#
loop_
_entity_poly.entity_id
_entity_poly.type
_entity_poly.pdbx_seq_one_letter_code
_entity_poly.pdbx_strand_id
1 'polypeptide(L)'
;MPRALPSATLVGVHLGLLQAGLLLTLSRALSAAHTTYALVLTAWLAGSALGLWSRAPARDLPRALGLGLFAYAAAAVSLGRVDFAAASPWWFAPAVAAAGLASGTYFAAAVAGGAATARVFARETGGFLAGTLLAAAGYAFLGRPALLYMPLVTGLLALVGRPRAAVAAALLLLPGCDDPVRVVPAPDRARFGAEVYPVLLRDCSFPACHGDPRRPLFVPGPGRTRLGEPESPLDAPTRAEVDLAYDRARAWLLAEGDEPPPLLHKPGPRAAHEGRDEHGRNVYEDPDAPGLAVLTAWAEDTEAPAP
;
A
#
# COMPACT_ATOMS: atom_id res chain seq x y z
N MET A 1 -34.29 -25.80 -10.58
CA MET A 1 -34.65 -24.37 -10.72
C MET A 1 -33.38 -23.55 -10.91
N PRO A 2 -33.29 -22.67 -11.91
CA PRO A 2 -32.12 -21.80 -12.10
C PRO A 2 -31.95 -20.88 -10.89
N ARG A 3 -30.72 -20.78 -10.36
CA ARG A 3 -30.39 -19.87 -9.25
C ARG A 3 -30.52 -18.43 -9.75
N ALA A 4 -31.26 -17.59 -9.02
CA ALA A 4 -31.35 -16.17 -9.34
C ALA A 4 -29.95 -15.53 -9.30
N LEU A 5 -29.66 -14.66 -10.27
CA LEU A 5 -28.43 -13.88 -10.27
C LEU A 5 -28.42 -12.90 -9.07
N PRO A 6 -27.26 -12.62 -8.47
CA PRO A 6 -27.13 -11.54 -7.51
C PRO A 6 -27.49 -10.19 -8.16
N SER A 7 -27.91 -9.23 -7.34
CA SER A 7 -28.27 -7.91 -7.84
C SER A 7 -27.04 -7.20 -8.43
N ALA A 8 -27.25 -6.47 -9.54
CA ALA A 8 -26.17 -5.75 -10.23
C ALA A 8 -25.46 -4.76 -9.29
N THR A 9 -26.19 -4.13 -8.38
CA THR A 9 -25.62 -3.23 -7.37
C THR A 9 -24.68 -3.96 -6.41
N LEU A 10 -25.07 -5.14 -5.88
CA LEU A 10 -24.21 -5.91 -4.97
C LEU A 10 -22.95 -6.39 -5.69
N VAL A 11 -23.10 -6.87 -6.93
CA VAL A 11 -21.94 -7.28 -7.75
C VAL A 11 -21.03 -6.09 -8.01
N GLY A 12 -21.59 -4.94 -8.39
CA GLY A 12 -20.83 -3.70 -8.54
C GLY A 12 -20.05 -3.33 -7.29
N VAL A 13 -20.69 -3.32 -6.10
CA VAL A 13 -20.01 -3.04 -4.83
C VAL A 13 -18.85 -3.99 -4.60
N HIS A 14 -19.06 -5.29 -4.82
CA HIS A 14 -18.02 -6.29 -4.66
C HIS A 14 -16.84 -6.06 -5.62
N LEU A 15 -17.12 -5.79 -6.90
CA LEU A 15 -16.10 -5.51 -7.92
C LEU A 15 -15.31 -4.24 -7.60
N GLY A 16 -15.98 -3.18 -7.14
CA GLY A 16 -15.33 -1.95 -6.69
C GLY A 16 -14.39 -2.19 -5.50
N LEU A 17 -14.84 -2.96 -4.51
CA LEU A 17 -14.01 -3.35 -3.36
C LEU A 17 -12.79 -4.16 -3.78
N LEU A 18 -12.94 -5.12 -4.70
CA LEU A 18 -11.83 -5.92 -5.22
C LEU A 18 -10.81 -5.04 -5.97
N GLN A 19 -11.26 -4.21 -6.93
CA GLN A 19 -10.35 -3.42 -7.75
C GLN A 19 -9.64 -2.33 -6.94
N ALA A 20 -10.39 -1.56 -6.13
CA ALA A 20 -9.82 -0.53 -5.28
C ALA A 20 -8.94 -1.12 -4.17
N GLY A 21 -9.34 -2.26 -3.60
CA GLY A 21 -8.53 -2.97 -2.62
C GLY A 21 -7.21 -3.48 -3.19
N LEU A 22 -7.20 -4.01 -4.42
CA LEU A 22 -5.97 -4.40 -5.11
C LEU A 22 -5.08 -3.19 -5.39
N LEU A 23 -5.67 -2.09 -5.87
CA LEU A 23 -4.95 -0.84 -6.11
C LEU A 23 -4.26 -0.35 -4.83
N LEU A 24 -5.00 -0.21 -3.73
CA LEU A 24 -4.46 0.26 -2.44
C LEU A 24 -3.38 -0.69 -1.89
N THR A 25 -3.60 -2.01 -1.97
CA THR A 25 -2.64 -2.99 -1.47
C THR A 25 -1.34 -2.98 -2.28
N LEU A 26 -1.44 -2.89 -3.62
CA LEU A 26 -0.30 -2.84 -4.52
C LEU A 26 0.45 -1.51 -4.45
N SER A 27 -0.26 -0.38 -4.30
CA SER A 27 0.37 0.95 -4.17
C SER A 27 1.27 1.08 -2.95
N ARG A 28 1.06 0.24 -1.92
CA ARG A 28 1.95 0.18 -0.77
C ARG A 28 3.24 -0.59 -1.10
N ALA A 29 3.11 -1.71 -1.81
CA ALA A 29 4.24 -2.58 -2.12
C ALA A 29 5.07 -2.13 -3.33
N LEU A 30 4.50 -1.30 -4.20
CA LEU A 30 5.12 -0.79 -5.43
C LEU A 30 5.35 0.72 -5.32
N SER A 31 6.59 1.18 -5.51
CA SER A 31 6.96 2.60 -5.41
C SER A 31 6.41 3.49 -6.54
N ALA A 32 5.81 2.92 -7.58
CA ALA A 32 5.37 3.64 -8.78
C ALA A 32 3.83 3.63 -8.91
N ALA A 33 3.19 4.73 -8.48
CA ALA A 33 1.73 4.90 -8.56
C ALA A 33 1.18 4.72 -9.98
N HIS A 34 1.86 5.31 -10.97
CA HIS A 34 1.47 5.21 -12.39
C HIS A 34 1.52 3.76 -12.90
N THR A 35 2.58 3.01 -12.58
CA THR A 35 2.72 1.61 -12.97
C THR A 35 1.66 0.75 -12.30
N THR A 36 1.38 1.01 -11.02
CA THR A 36 0.36 0.29 -10.26
C THR A 36 -1.03 0.51 -10.86
N TYR A 37 -1.38 1.76 -11.17
CA TYR A 37 -2.66 2.08 -11.81
C TYR A 37 -2.79 1.42 -13.18
N ALA A 38 -1.76 1.53 -14.02
CA ALA A 38 -1.74 0.92 -15.35
C ALA A 38 -1.89 -0.61 -15.27
N LEU A 39 -1.14 -1.26 -14.39
CA LEU A 39 -1.24 -2.70 -14.13
C LEU A 39 -2.67 -3.09 -13.73
N VAL A 40 -3.21 -2.46 -12.68
CA VAL A 40 -4.51 -2.83 -12.13
C VAL A 40 -5.61 -2.62 -13.18
N LEU A 41 -5.61 -1.48 -13.86
CA LEU A 41 -6.62 -1.18 -14.87
C LEU A 41 -6.52 -2.12 -16.07
N THR A 42 -5.34 -2.31 -16.64
CA THR A 42 -5.16 -3.13 -17.86
C THR A 42 -5.45 -4.61 -17.60
N ALA A 43 -4.93 -5.17 -16.52
CA ALA A 43 -5.17 -6.57 -16.17
C ALA A 43 -6.65 -6.81 -15.82
N TRP A 44 -7.29 -5.88 -15.11
CA TRP A 44 -8.72 -5.97 -14.79
C TRP A 44 -9.60 -5.92 -16.04
N LEU A 45 -9.32 -5.01 -16.97
CA LEU A 45 -10.03 -4.91 -18.24
C LEU A 45 -9.83 -6.17 -19.09
N ALA A 46 -8.62 -6.72 -19.12
CA ALA A 46 -8.33 -7.99 -19.80
C ALA A 46 -9.15 -9.15 -19.20
N GLY A 47 -9.17 -9.26 -17.87
CA GLY A 47 -10.01 -10.23 -17.15
C GLY A 47 -11.50 -10.09 -17.47
N SER A 48 -12.01 -8.85 -17.44
CA SER A 48 -13.40 -8.54 -17.77
C SER A 48 -13.75 -8.90 -19.22
N ALA A 49 -12.86 -8.62 -20.17
CA ALA A 49 -13.02 -9.00 -21.57
C ALA A 49 -13.07 -10.53 -21.75
N LEU A 50 -12.17 -11.26 -21.07
CA LEU A 50 -12.18 -12.74 -21.07
C LEU A 50 -13.48 -13.29 -20.47
N GLY A 51 -13.95 -12.71 -19.37
CA GLY A 51 -15.21 -13.08 -18.73
C GLY A 51 -16.40 -12.90 -19.68
N LEU A 52 -16.43 -11.79 -20.42
CA LEU A 52 -17.46 -11.50 -21.42
C LEU A 52 -17.39 -12.48 -22.62
N TRP A 53 -16.19 -12.75 -23.14
CA TRP A 53 -15.97 -13.66 -24.27
C TRP A 53 -16.25 -15.12 -23.97
N SER A 54 -16.10 -15.54 -22.71
CA SER A 54 -16.40 -16.91 -22.30
C SER A 54 -17.84 -17.33 -22.59
N ARG A 55 -18.76 -16.36 -22.75
CA ARG A 55 -20.21 -16.58 -22.87
C ARG A 55 -20.73 -17.56 -21.80
N ALA A 56 -20.10 -17.54 -20.63
CA ALA A 56 -20.35 -18.51 -19.60
C ALA A 56 -21.81 -18.42 -19.12
N PRO A 57 -22.51 -19.55 -18.99
CA PRO A 57 -23.88 -19.56 -18.49
C PRO A 57 -23.93 -19.04 -17.04
N ALA A 58 -25.09 -18.54 -16.62
CA ALA A 58 -25.31 -18.01 -15.26
C ALA A 58 -24.87 -18.96 -14.13
N ARG A 59 -24.87 -20.28 -14.36
CA ARG A 59 -24.39 -21.29 -13.40
C ARG A 59 -22.90 -21.20 -13.07
N ASP A 60 -22.10 -20.56 -13.92
CA ASP A 60 -20.65 -20.43 -13.76
C ASP A 60 -20.24 -19.14 -13.05
N LEU A 61 -21.16 -18.18 -12.87
CA LEU A 61 -20.90 -16.94 -12.12
C LEU A 61 -20.35 -17.19 -10.69
N PRO A 62 -20.87 -18.15 -9.90
CA PRO A 62 -20.29 -18.44 -8.58
C PRO A 62 -18.83 -18.90 -8.65
N ARG A 63 -18.43 -19.60 -9.73
CA ARG A 63 -17.03 -20.02 -9.93
C ARG A 63 -16.16 -18.82 -10.26
N ALA A 64 -16.62 -17.91 -11.13
CA ALA A 64 -15.90 -16.68 -11.46
C ALA A 64 -15.72 -15.77 -10.23
N LEU A 65 -16.78 -15.57 -9.44
CA LEU A 65 -16.72 -14.82 -8.17
C LEU A 65 -15.77 -15.49 -7.17
N GLY A 66 -15.86 -16.81 -7.00
CA GLY A 66 -14.97 -17.56 -6.11
C GLY A 66 -13.51 -17.48 -6.52
N LEU A 67 -13.22 -17.61 -7.82
CA LEU A 67 -11.86 -17.47 -8.36
C LEU A 67 -11.32 -16.05 -8.14
N GLY A 68 -12.12 -15.03 -8.43
CA GLY A 68 -11.74 -13.63 -8.23
C GLY A 68 -11.46 -13.32 -6.75
N LEU A 69 -12.31 -13.80 -5.85
CA LEU A 69 -12.14 -13.61 -4.41
C LEU A 69 -10.92 -14.37 -3.87
N PHE A 70 -10.68 -15.59 -4.35
CA PHE A 70 -9.49 -16.36 -3.98
C PHE A 70 -8.20 -15.68 -4.46
N ALA A 71 -8.17 -15.25 -5.73
CA ALA A 71 -7.03 -14.52 -6.30
C ALA A 71 -6.74 -13.22 -5.54
N TYR A 72 -7.80 -12.48 -5.18
CA TYR A 72 -7.72 -11.30 -4.34
C TYR A 72 -7.11 -11.62 -2.97
N ALA A 73 -7.67 -12.60 -2.25
CA ALA A 73 -7.19 -12.96 -0.92
C ALA A 73 -5.74 -13.45 -0.93
N ALA A 74 -5.35 -14.24 -1.94
CA ALA A 74 -3.98 -14.69 -2.13
C ALA A 74 -3.01 -13.51 -2.36
N ALA A 75 -3.40 -12.53 -3.20
CA ALA A 75 -2.62 -11.31 -3.40
C ALA A 75 -2.55 -10.44 -2.15
N ALA A 76 -3.67 -10.25 -1.44
CA ALA A 76 -3.73 -9.47 -0.21
C ALA A 76 -2.88 -10.09 0.92
N VAL A 77 -2.91 -11.41 1.08
CA VAL A 77 -2.10 -12.12 2.08
C VAL A 77 -0.61 -12.11 1.71
N SER A 78 -0.26 -12.30 0.44
CA SER A 78 1.15 -12.27 0.01
C SER A 78 1.76 -10.89 0.18
N LEU A 79 1.05 -9.85 -0.26
CA LEU A 79 1.44 -8.45 -0.06
C LEU A 79 1.36 -8.04 1.40
N GLY A 80 0.48 -8.66 2.19
CA GLY A 80 0.36 -8.45 3.63
C GLY A 80 1.68 -8.63 4.39
N ARG A 81 2.55 -9.52 3.90
CA ARG A 81 3.80 -9.93 4.55
C ARG A 81 5.03 -9.11 4.16
N VAL A 82 4.89 -8.17 3.23
CA VAL A 82 6.00 -7.36 2.73
C VAL A 82 5.61 -5.89 2.68
N ASP A 83 6.47 -4.99 3.12
CA ASP A 83 6.25 -3.55 2.96
C ASP A 83 6.70 -3.05 1.60
N PHE A 84 7.70 -3.70 1.03
CA PHE A 84 8.17 -3.45 -0.32
C PHE A 84 8.40 -4.77 -1.05
N ALA A 85 7.78 -4.92 -2.21
CA ALA A 85 8.02 -6.09 -3.06
C ALA A 85 9.10 -5.73 -4.09
N ALA A 86 10.30 -6.33 -3.97
CA ALA A 86 11.31 -6.29 -5.04
C ALA A 86 10.86 -7.06 -6.30
N ALA A 87 9.76 -7.81 -6.22
CA ALA A 87 9.19 -8.53 -7.34
C ALA A 87 8.62 -7.56 -8.39
N SER A 88 8.79 -7.93 -9.66
CA SER A 88 8.17 -7.21 -10.77
C SER A 88 6.65 -7.08 -10.55
N PRO A 89 6.07 -5.88 -10.72
CA PRO A 89 4.64 -5.64 -10.49
C PRO A 89 3.74 -6.55 -11.35
N TRP A 90 4.25 -7.01 -12.49
CA TRP A 90 3.54 -7.89 -13.42
C TRP A 90 3.21 -9.27 -12.86
N TRP A 91 3.88 -9.72 -11.79
CA TRP A 91 3.51 -10.96 -11.08
C TRP A 91 2.08 -10.95 -10.54
N PHE A 92 1.52 -9.77 -10.28
CA PHE A 92 0.15 -9.62 -9.77
C PHE A 92 -0.90 -9.50 -10.88
N ALA A 93 -0.50 -9.33 -12.14
CA ALA A 93 -1.43 -9.19 -13.27
C ALA A 93 -2.43 -10.37 -13.37
N PRO A 94 -2.02 -11.65 -13.22
CA PRO A 94 -2.96 -12.77 -13.28
C PRO A 94 -4.01 -12.73 -12.16
N ALA A 95 -3.63 -12.32 -10.95
CA ALA A 95 -4.57 -12.21 -9.83
C ALA A 95 -5.58 -11.09 -10.06
N VAL A 96 -5.13 -9.93 -10.57
CA VAL A 96 -6.01 -8.81 -10.94
C VAL A 96 -6.95 -9.21 -12.08
N ALA A 97 -6.45 -9.89 -13.11
CA ALA A 97 -7.27 -10.37 -14.22
C ALA A 97 -8.30 -11.42 -13.76
N ALA A 98 -7.92 -12.32 -12.86
CA ALA A 98 -8.84 -13.30 -12.28
C ALA A 98 -9.97 -12.62 -11.48
N ALA A 99 -9.67 -11.52 -10.76
CA ALA A 99 -10.68 -10.71 -10.09
C ALA A 99 -11.64 -10.01 -11.09
N GLY A 100 -11.10 -9.49 -12.19
CA GLY A 100 -11.89 -8.87 -13.27
C GLY A 100 -12.80 -9.85 -14.03
N LEU A 101 -12.47 -11.15 -14.06
CA LEU A 101 -13.24 -12.18 -14.75
C LEU A 101 -14.73 -12.18 -14.34
N ALA A 102 -15.00 -11.99 -13.05
CA ALA A 102 -16.35 -11.98 -12.50
C ALA A 102 -17.23 -10.86 -13.09
N SER A 103 -16.67 -9.69 -13.43
CA SER A 103 -17.42 -8.58 -14.05
C SER A 103 -17.95 -8.98 -15.43
N GLY A 104 -17.06 -9.48 -16.30
CA GLY A 104 -17.42 -9.95 -17.63
C GLY A 104 -18.43 -11.10 -17.63
N THR A 105 -18.20 -12.09 -16.76
CA THR A 105 -19.11 -13.24 -16.61
C THR A 105 -20.48 -12.81 -16.09
N TYR A 106 -20.54 -11.87 -15.14
CA TYR A 106 -21.81 -11.33 -14.65
C TYR A 106 -22.59 -10.64 -15.77
N PHE A 107 -21.93 -9.77 -16.53
CA PHE A 107 -22.56 -9.02 -17.60
C PHE A 107 -23.10 -9.95 -18.70
N ALA A 108 -22.29 -10.93 -19.13
CA ALA A 108 -22.71 -11.96 -20.09
C ALA A 108 -23.95 -12.73 -19.61
N ALA A 109 -23.95 -13.18 -18.34
CA ALA A 109 -25.06 -13.91 -17.75
C ALA A 109 -26.32 -13.06 -17.62
N ALA A 110 -26.21 -11.78 -17.23
CA ALA A 110 -27.33 -10.88 -17.06
C ALA A 110 -28.01 -10.56 -18.39
N VAL A 111 -27.23 -10.26 -19.44
CA VAL A 111 -27.76 -9.99 -20.79
C VAL A 111 -28.38 -11.25 -21.39
N ALA A 112 -27.75 -12.42 -21.23
CA ALA A 112 -28.33 -13.69 -21.68
C ALA A 112 -29.67 -14.03 -20.98
N GLY A 113 -29.86 -13.53 -19.75
CA GLY A 113 -31.12 -13.62 -19.01
C GLY A 113 -32.20 -12.61 -19.43
N GLY A 114 -31.96 -11.81 -20.48
CA GLY A 114 -32.90 -10.81 -20.99
C GLY A 114 -32.93 -9.49 -20.21
N ALA A 115 -31.96 -9.25 -19.32
CA ALA A 115 -31.88 -7.96 -18.64
C ALA A 115 -31.48 -6.85 -19.61
N ALA A 116 -32.13 -5.68 -19.51
CA ALA A 116 -31.77 -4.52 -20.31
C ALA A 116 -30.35 -4.04 -19.98
N THR A 117 -29.45 -4.06 -20.96
CA THR A 117 -28.02 -3.73 -20.85
C THR A 117 -27.79 -2.43 -20.10
N ALA A 118 -28.50 -1.35 -20.46
CA ALA A 118 -28.36 -0.04 -19.84
C ALA A 118 -28.67 -0.05 -18.31
N ARG A 119 -29.67 -0.83 -17.90
CA ARG A 119 -30.07 -0.95 -16.49
C ARG A 119 -29.06 -1.76 -15.68
N VAL A 120 -28.54 -2.84 -16.27
CA VAL A 120 -27.47 -3.65 -15.65
C VAL A 120 -26.23 -2.79 -15.45
N PHE A 121 -25.77 -2.13 -16.51
CA PHE A 121 -24.61 -1.25 -16.49
C PHE A 121 -24.75 -0.12 -15.47
N ALA A 122 -25.86 0.63 -15.48
CA ALA A 122 -26.05 1.74 -14.54
C ALA A 122 -26.00 1.30 -13.06
N ARG A 123 -26.62 0.15 -12.74
CA ARG A 123 -26.65 -0.38 -11.37
C ARG A 123 -25.30 -0.95 -10.95
N GLU A 124 -24.62 -1.65 -11.85
CA GLU A 124 -23.29 -2.20 -11.60
C GLU A 124 -22.26 -1.08 -11.43
N THR A 125 -22.21 -0.10 -12.33
CA THR A 125 -21.33 1.07 -12.22
C THR A 125 -21.60 1.90 -10.96
N GLY A 126 -22.87 2.11 -10.59
CA GLY A 126 -23.22 2.78 -9.35
C GLY A 126 -22.77 1.99 -8.11
N GLY A 127 -22.93 0.67 -8.13
CA GLY A 127 -22.38 -0.22 -7.11
C GLY A 127 -20.85 -0.17 -7.06
N PHE A 128 -20.19 -0.19 -8.22
CA PHE A 128 -18.74 -0.14 -8.37
C PHE A 128 -18.13 1.13 -7.76
N LEU A 129 -18.75 2.29 -8.02
CA LEU A 129 -18.36 3.54 -7.40
C LEU A 129 -18.52 3.48 -5.88
N ALA A 130 -19.65 2.98 -5.38
CA ALA A 130 -19.86 2.80 -3.95
C ALA A 130 -18.84 1.85 -3.31
N GLY A 131 -18.52 0.73 -3.96
CA GLY A 131 -17.49 -0.21 -3.52
C GLY A 131 -16.09 0.42 -3.46
N THR A 132 -15.73 1.22 -4.46
CA THR A 132 -14.47 1.98 -4.48
C THR A 132 -14.38 2.96 -3.31
N LEU A 133 -15.45 3.73 -3.06
CA LEU A 133 -15.52 4.65 -1.93
C LEU A 133 -15.46 3.93 -0.57
N LEU A 134 -16.14 2.78 -0.45
CA LEU A 134 -16.09 1.94 0.75
C LEU A 134 -14.70 1.35 0.99
N ALA A 135 -13.97 0.94 -0.06
CA ALA A 135 -12.60 0.46 0.08
C ALA A 135 -11.68 1.57 0.60
N ALA A 136 -11.78 2.78 0.04
CA ALA A 136 -10.99 3.92 0.47
C ALA A 136 -11.31 4.33 1.92
N ALA A 137 -12.59 4.47 2.27
CA ALA A 137 -13.02 4.78 3.62
C ALA A 137 -12.63 3.66 4.60
N GLY A 138 -12.86 2.41 4.24
CA GLY A 138 -12.47 1.24 5.04
C GLY A 138 -10.98 1.23 5.32
N TYR A 139 -10.15 1.46 4.32
CA TYR A 139 -8.70 1.56 4.50
C TYR A 139 -8.31 2.75 5.39
N ALA A 140 -8.93 3.91 5.21
CA ALA A 140 -8.61 5.11 5.97
C ALA A 140 -8.96 4.99 7.47
N PHE A 141 -10.08 4.34 7.82
CA PHE A 141 -10.57 4.26 9.20
C PHE A 141 -10.27 2.95 9.91
N LEU A 142 -10.15 1.84 9.18
CA LEU A 142 -9.98 0.49 9.72
C LEU A 142 -8.68 -0.17 9.23
N GLY A 143 -7.88 0.53 8.43
CA GLY A 143 -6.58 0.05 7.95
C GLY A 143 -6.65 -1.13 6.99
N ARG A 144 -5.55 -1.90 6.97
CA ARG A 144 -5.34 -3.06 6.09
C ARG A 144 -6.40 -4.18 6.27
N PRO A 145 -6.86 -4.50 7.50
CA PRO A 145 -7.88 -5.52 7.69
C PRO A 145 -9.18 -5.28 6.88
N ALA A 146 -9.61 -4.02 6.73
CA ALA A 146 -10.81 -3.71 5.96
C ALA A 146 -10.70 -4.10 4.48
N LEU A 147 -9.51 -3.96 3.89
CA LEU A 147 -9.27 -4.39 2.52
C LEU A 147 -9.46 -5.91 2.37
N LEU A 148 -9.09 -6.71 3.37
CA LEU A 148 -9.31 -8.15 3.33
C LEU A 148 -10.79 -8.52 3.58
N TYR A 149 -11.39 -7.95 4.63
CA TYR A 149 -12.72 -8.40 5.09
C TYR A 149 -13.87 -7.93 4.22
N MET A 150 -13.85 -6.69 3.71
CA MET A 150 -14.99 -6.16 2.93
C MET A 150 -15.25 -6.94 1.63
N PRO A 151 -14.25 -7.29 0.80
CA PRO A 151 -14.45 -8.16 -0.35
C PRO A 151 -14.91 -9.56 0.02
N LEU A 152 -14.41 -10.15 1.13
CA LEU A 152 -14.85 -11.47 1.60
C LEU A 152 -16.33 -11.47 1.97
N VAL A 153 -16.78 -10.48 2.75
CA VAL A 153 -18.19 -10.34 3.16
C VAL A 153 -19.09 -10.12 1.95
N THR A 154 -18.73 -9.20 1.04
CA THR A 154 -19.54 -8.92 -0.15
C THR A 154 -19.53 -10.06 -1.17
N GLY A 155 -18.43 -10.80 -1.28
CA GLY A 155 -18.34 -12.01 -2.09
C GLY A 155 -19.22 -13.14 -1.54
N LEU A 156 -19.19 -13.37 -0.23
CA LEU A 156 -20.08 -14.33 0.44
C LEU A 156 -21.56 -13.94 0.27
N LEU A 157 -21.90 -12.66 0.41
CA LEU A 157 -23.24 -12.13 0.12
C LEU A 157 -23.69 -12.45 -1.32
N ALA A 158 -22.81 -12.19 -2.30
CA ALA A 158 -23.08 -12.44 -3.71
C ALA A 158 -23.23 -13.94 -4.03
N LEU A 159 -22.46 -14.79 -3.35
CA LEU A 159 -22.51 -16.25 -3.51
C LEU A 159 -23.76 -16.85 -2.85
N VAL A 160 -24.10 -16.48 -1.62
CA VAL A 160 -25.17 -17.11 -0.82
C VAL A 160 -26.56 -16.59 -1.21
N GLY A 161 -26.68 -15.32 -1.63
CA GLY A 161 -27.95 -14.74 -2.06
C GLY A 161 -28.99 -14.54 -0.95
N ARG A 162 -28.61 -14.71 0.33
CA ARG A 162 -29.47 -14.46 1.50
C ARG A 162 -28.78 -13.52 2.49
N PRO A 163 -29.27 -12.28 2.68
CA PRO A 163 -28.58 -11.26 3.47
C PRO A 163 -28.44 -11.62 4.96
N ARG A 164 -29.40 -12.37 5.53
CA ARG A 164 -29.41 -12.71 6.97
C ARG A 164 -28.24 -13.59 7.42
N ALA A 165 -27.83 -14.57 6.59
CA ALA A 165 -26.72 -15.46 6.93
C ALA A 165 -25.35 -14.75 6.84
N ALA A 166 -25.24 -13.77 5.95
CA ALA A 166 -24.00 -13.07 5.71
C ALA A 166 -23.74 -11.91 6.67
N VAL A 167 -24.78 -11.26 7.19
CA VAL A 167 -24.63 -10.26 8.27
C VAL A 167 -24.06 -10.93 9.53
N ALA A 168 -24.52 -12.13 9.88
CA ALA A 168 -23.97 -12.89 11.00
C ALA A 168 -22.50 -13.28 10.80
N ALA A 169 -22.12 -13.68 9.58
CA ALA A 169 -20.72 -14.00 9.25
C ALA A 169 -19.82 -12.74 9.25
N ALA A 170 -20.33 -11.59 8.82
CA ALA A 170 -19.60 -10.33 8.83
C ALA A 170 -19.31 -9.83 10.27
N LEU A 171 -20.28 -10.00 11.18
CA LEU A 171 -20.11 -9.61 12.59
C LEU A 171 -19.08 -10.49 13.33
N LEU A 172 -18.85 -11.73 12.89
CA LEU A 172 -17.83 -12.63 13.45
C LEU A 172 -16.40 -12.34 12.92
N LEU A 173 -16.28 -11.49 11.89
CA LEU A 173 -15.01 -11.13 11.24
C LEU A 173 -14.50 -9.74 11.67
N LEU A 174 -14.98 -9.21 12.79
CA LEU A 174 -14.40 -8.05 13.45
C LEU A 174 -13.42 -8.52 14.54
N PRO A 175 -12.19 -8.97 14.22
CA PRO A 175 -11.16 -8.89 15.25
C PRO A 175 -11.00 -7.40 15.55
N GLY A 176 -11.16 -7.02 16.81
CA GLY A 176 -10.70 -5.72 17.28
C GLY A 176 -9.20 -5.67 17.05
N CYS A 177 -8.78 -5.07 15.95
CA CYS A 177 -7.38 -4.73 15.75
C CYS A 177 -7.10 -3.54 16.66
N ASP A 178 -6.67 -3.82 17.89
CA ASP A 178 -5.78 -2.92 18.59
C ASP A 178 -4.51 -2.86 17.75
N ASP A 179 -4.44 -1.91 16.83
CA ASP A 179 -3.17 -1.54 16.23
C ASP A 179 -2.38 -0.92 17.38
N PRO A 180 -1.31 -1.57 17.87
CA PRO A 180 -0.56 -1.03 19.00
C PRO A 180 -0.15 0.39 18.61
N VAL A 181 -0.52 1.38 19.43
CA VAL A 181 -0.16 2.78 19.20
C VAL A 181 1.37 2.82 19.06
N ARG A 182 1.85 2.99 17.82
CA ARG A 182 3.27 3.02 17.54
C ARG A 182 3.82 4.35 18.06
N VAL A 183 4.53 4.29 19.18
CA VAL A 183 5.18 5.47 19.75
C VAL A 183 6.46 5.75 18.97
N VAL A 184 6.55 6.93 18.37
CA VAL A 184 7.75 7.38 17.66
C VAL A 184 8.85 7.63 18.70
N PRO A 185 10.03 6.97 18.59
CA PRO A 185 11.11 7.17 19.57
C PRO A 185 11.54 8.64 19.63
N ALA A 186 11.92 9.13 20.81
CA ALA A 186 12.23 10.53 21.09
C ALA A 186 13.69 10.73 21.56
N PRO A 187 14.70 10.37 20.74
CA PRO A 187 16.10 10.53 21.13
C PRO A 187 16.49 12.01 21.27
N ASP A 188 17.61 12.28 21.94
CA ASP A 188 18.08 13.63 22.25
C ASP A 188 18.16 14.52 20.99
N ARG A 189 17.40 15.62 21.04
CA ARG A 189 17.29 16.61 19.97
C ARG A 189 18.51 17.54 19.88
N ALA A 190 19.11 17.89 21.01
CA ALA A 190 20.34 18.69 21.05
C ALA A 190 21.49 17.89 20.44
N ARG A 191 21.61 16.61 20.82
CA ARG A 191 22.58 15.69 20.22
C ARG A 191 22.35 15.50 18.72
N PHE A 192 21.08 15.41 18.29
CA PHE A 192 20.78 15.35 16.86
C PHE A 192 21.34 16.54 16.10
N GLY A 193 21.10 17.76 16.58
CA GLY A 193 21.58 18.98 15.91
C GLY A 193 23.10 19.08 15.86
N ALA A 194 23.79 18.63 16.92
CA ALA A 194 25.24 18.74 17.04
C ALA A 194 26.01 17.63 16.30
N GLU A 195 25.53 16.39 16.34
CA GLU A 195 26.29 15.21 15.91
C GLU A 195 25.66 14.52 14.69
N VAL A 196 24.34 14.30 14.71
CA VAL A 196 23.65 13.47 13.72
C VAL A 196 23.34 14.23 12.43
N TYR A 197 22.82 15.44 12.56
CA TYR A 197 22.43 16.27 11.43
C TYR A 197 23.61 16.53 10.46
N PRO A 198 24.84 16.86 10.92
CA PRO A 198 25.98 16.97 10.03
C PRO A 198 26.32 15.67 9.29
N VAL A 199 26.16 14.51 9.93
CA VAL A 199 26.38 13.20 9.31
C VAL A 199 25.35 12.93 8.22
N LEU A 200 24.06 13.12 8.52
CA LEU A 200 22.98 12.98 7.53
C LEU A 200 23.13 13.98 6.37
N LEU A 201 23.52 15.22 6.68
CA LEU A 201 23.74 16.24 5.66
C LEU A 201 24.94 15.90 4.78
N ARG A 202 26.02 15.33 5.31
CA ARG A 202 27.17 14.92 4.50
C ARG A 202 26.86 13.70 3.63
N ASP A 203 26.24 12.69 4.22
CA ASP A 203 26.18 11.34 3.64
C ASP A 203 24.87 11.06 2.89
N CYS A 204 23.76 11.70 3.28
CA CYS A 204 22.42 11.29 2.86
C CYS A 204 21.65 12.35 2.07
N SER A 205 22.04 13.62 2.14
CA SER A 205 21.28 14.75 1.59
C SER A 205 21.47 14.99 0.07
N PHE A 206 22.08 14.07 -0.66
CA PHE A 206 22.23 14.21 -2.11
C PHE A 206 20.86 14.15 -2.80
N PRO A 207 20.63 14.88 -3.91
CA PRO A 207 19.34 14.88 -4.62
C PRO A 207 18.85 13.48 -5.02
N ALA A 208 19.76 12.57 -5.37
CA ALA A 208 19.42 11.19 -5.70
C ALA A 208 18.92 10.39 -4.48
N CYS A 209 19.37 10.77 -3.28
CA CYS A 209 19.06 10.14 -1.99
C CYS A 209 17.97 10.93 -1.26
N HIS A 210 18.29 11.57 -0.13
CA HIS A 210 17.35 12.30 0.73
C HIS A 210 17.48 13.83 0.63
N GLY A 211 18.12 14.35 -0.43
CA GLY A 211 18.14 15.79 -0.75
C GLY A 211 16.92 16.30 -1.51
N ASP A 212 16.07 15.40 -2.00
CA ASP A 212 14.84 15.76 -2.73
C ASP A 212 13.68 15.91 -1.73
N PRO A 213 12.95 17.05 -1.73
CA PRO A 213 11.87 17.32 -0.78
C PRO A 213 10.71 16.32 -0.86
N ARG A 214 10.61 15.56 -1.96
CA ARG A 214 9.60 14.50 -2.17
C ARG A 214 9.96 13.20 -1.45
N ARG A 215 11.17 13.08 -0.88
CA ARG A 215 11.64 11.87 -0.19
C ARG A 215 11.19 11.89 1.28
N PRO A 216 10.77 10.75 1.87
CA PRO A 216 10.22 10.75 3.23
C PRO A 216 11.20 11.26 4.31
N LEU A 217 12.49 10.89 4.26
CA LEU A 217 13.49 11.35 5.24
C LEU A 217 13.97 12.80 5.04
N PHE A 218 13.62 13.46 3.91
CA PHE A 218 14.38 14.59 3.36
C PHE A 218 15.14 15.51 4.34
N VAL A 219 16.44 15.68 4.04
CA VAL A 219 17.43 16.35 4.88
C VAL A 219 17.85 17.65 4.19
N PRO A 220 17.17 18.77 4.46
CA PRO A 220 17.58 20.08 3.93
C PRO A 220 18.89 20.54 4.57
N GLY A 221 19.58 21.49 3.94
CA GLY A 221 20.71 22.17 4.58
C GLY A 221 21.73 22.77 3.60
N PRO A 222 22.79 23.42 4.12
CA PRO A 222 23.78 24.12 3.31
C PRO A 222 24.38 23.28 2.19
N GLY A 223 24.50 23.88 1.00
CA GLY A 223 25.01 23.21 -0.21
C GLY A 223 24.09 22.12 -0.77
N ARG A 224 22.85 22.05 -0.30
CA ARG A 224 21.79 21.11 -0.71
C ARG A 224 20.49 21.85 -0.96
N THR A 225 19.41 21.13 -1.19
CA THR A 225 18.07 21.72 -1.20
C THR A 225 17.79 22.35 0.17
N ARG A 226 17.32 23.59 0.16
CA ARG A 226 17.10 24.41 1.36
C ARG A 226 15.61 24.49 1.68
N LEU A 227 15.29 24.74 2.95
CA LEU A 227 13.92 25.09 3.33
C LEU A 227 13.72 26.61 3.19
N GLY A 228 12.80 27.03 2.31
CA GLY A 228 12.54 28.45 2.03
C GLY A 228 13.57 29.06 1.06
N GLU A 229 13.73 30.38 1.13
CA GLU A 229 14.66 31.17 0.30
C GLU A 229 15.81 31.70 1.17
N PRO A 230 16.92 30.98 1.30
CA PRO A 230 18.06 31.48 2.06
C PRO A 230 18.79 32.59 1.30
N GLU A 231 19.47 33.48 2.03
CA GLU A 231 20.28 34.55 1.44
C GLU A 231 21.46 33.97 0.65
N SER A 232 22.04 32.87 1.13
CA SER A 232 23.09 32.10 0.45
C SER A 232 22.86 30.59 0.56
N PRO A 233 23.14 29.81 -0.50
CA PRO A 233 23.07 28.34 -0.45
C PRO A 233 23.96 27.71 0.63
N LEU A 234 25.02 28.40 1.06
CA LEU A 234 25.99 27.92 2.05
C LEU A 234 25.77 28.48 3.46
N ASP A 235 24.71 29.26 3.67
CA ASP A 235 24.37 29.72 5.02
C ASP A 235 24.20 28.55 5.98
N ALA A 236 24.58 28.78 7.24
CA ALA A 236 24.36 27.84 8.32
C ALA A 236 22.90 27.30 8.29
N PRO A 237 22.70 26.03 8.66
CA PRO A 237 21.37 25.45 8.66
C PRO A 237 20.47 26.24 9.62
N THR A 238 19.26 26.57 9.16
CA THR A 238 18.28 27.22 10.02
C THR A 238 17.77 26.22 11.06
N ARG A 239 17.23 26.73 12.17
CA ARG A 239 16.57 25.87 13.16
C ARG A 239 15.45 25.04 12.53
N ALA A 240 14.68 25.61 11.60
CA ALA A 240 13.61 24.90 10.92
C ALA A 240 14.10 23.73 10.05
N GLU A 241 15.28 23.85 9.43
CA GLU A 241 15.90 22.77 8.67
C GLU A 241 16.33 21.60 9.57
N VAL A 242 16.98 21.92 10.69
CA VAL A 242 17.41 20.90 11.68
C VAL A 242 16.20 20.23 12.32
N ASP A 243 15.18 21.00 12.67
CA ASP A 243 13.94 20.52 13.28
C ASP A 243 13.19 19.56 12.34
N LEU A 244 13.05 19.92 11.06
CA LEU A 244 12.44 19.05 10.05
C LEU A 244 13.22 17.75 9.86
N ALA A 245 14.54 17.85 9.77
CA ALA A 245 15.41 16.68 9.63
C ALA A 245 15.32 15.77 10.86
N TYR A 246 15.22 16.33 12.08
CA TYR A 246 15.04 15.57 13.32
C TYR A 246 13.74 14.78 13.30
N ASP A 247 12.62 15.44 13.03
CA ASP A 247 11.30 14.80 13.04
C ASP A 247 11.19 13.67 12.01
N ARG A 248 11.81 13.87 10.83
CA ARG A 248 11.86 12.85 9.78
C ARG A 248 12.80 11.70 10.15
N ALA A 249 13.98 11.99 10.71
CA ALA A 249 14.92 10.96 11.13
C ALA A 249 14.37 10.07 12.24
N ARG A 250 13.72 10.65 13.26
CA ARG A 250 13.14 9.85 14.35
C ARG A 250 11.95 9.01 13.90
N ALA A 251 11.19 9.45 12.89
CA ALA A 251 10.13 8.62 12.29
C ALA A 251 10.70 7.36 11.62
N TRP A 252 11.94 7.43 11.12
CA TRP A 252 12.67 6.29 10.56
C TRP A 252 13.33 5.40 11.62
N LEU A 253 13.19 5.74 12.91
CA LEU A 253 13.56 4.86 14.02
C LEU A 253 12.43 3.90 14.43
N LEU A 254 11.25 4.01 13.82
CA LEU A 254 10.18 3.03 14.02
C LEU A 254 10.59 1.69 13.39
N ALA A 255 10.89 0.72 14.24
CA ALA A 255 11.08 -0.67 13.84
C ALA A 255 9.72 -1.38 13.68
N GLU A 256 9.63 -2.26 12.67
CA GLU A 256 8.50 -3.16 12.50
C GLU A 256 8.95 -4.60 12.78
N GLY A 257 8.46 -5.19 13.88
CA GLY A 257 8.86 -6.54 14.29
C GLY A 257 10.30 -6.59 14.80
N ASP A 258 11.05 -7.62 14.38
CA ASP A 258 12.42 -7.89 14.83
C ASP A 258 13.49 -7.23 13.92
N GLU A 259 13.08 -6.46 12.91
CA GLU A 259 14.02 -5.81 12.00
C GLU A 259 14.60 -4.51 12.61
N PRO A 260 15.87 -4.18 12.33
CA PRO A 260 16.44 -2.91 12.77
C PRO A 260 15.68 -1.74 12.12
N PRO A 261 15.64 -0.56 12.78
CA PRO A 261 14.94 0.58 12.22
C PRO A 261 15.44 0.98 10.83
N PRO A 262 14.56 1.43 9.91
CA PRO A 262 14.92 1.82 8.55
C PRO A 262 16.09 2.80 8.44
N LEU A 263 16.27 3.72 9.41
CA LEU A 263 17.40 4.65 9.41
C LEU A 263 18.77 3.96 9.52
N LEU A 264 18.80 2.84 10.26
CA LEU A 264 20.00 2.04 10.55
C LEU A 264 20.17 0.89 9.55
N HIS A 265 19.18 0.65 8.69
CA HIS A 265 19.22 -0.39 7.66
C HIS A 265 20.07 0.08 6.47
N LYS A 266 21.39 0.15 6.68
CA LYS A 266 22.39 0.60 5.70
C LYS A 266 23.47 -0.48 5.49
N PRO A 267 24.08 -0.51 4.30
CA PRO A 267 24.05 -1.65 3.39
C PRO A 267 24.70 -2.91 3.95
N GLY A 268 23.87 -3.94 4.07
CA GLY A 268 24.27 -5.34 4.07
C GLY A 268 23.60 -6.08 2.91
N PRO A 269 23.90 -7.37 2.68
CA PRO A 269 23.30 -8.17 1.59
C PRO A 269 21.76 -8.29 1.64
N ARG A 270 21.12 -7.79 2.70
CA ARG A 270 19.66 -7.78 2.89
C ARG A 270 19.05 -6.36 2.89
N ALA A 271 19.83 -5.31 2.68
CA ALA A 271 19.32 -3.94 2.67
C ALA A 271 18.73 -3.58 1.30
N ALA A 272 17.49 -3.09 1.28
CA ALA A 272 16.78 -2.63 0.07
C ALA A 272 17.23 -1.22 -0.41
N HIS A 273 18.37 -0.73 0.08
CA HIS A 273 18.86 0.62 -0.20
C HIS A 273 19.68 0.64 -1.51
N GLU A 274 19.03 0.96 -2.62
CA GLU A 274 19.67 1.20 -3.93
C GLU A 274 20.30 2.60 -3.95
N GLY A 275 21.49 2.73 -3.37
CA GLY A 275 22.19 4.02 -3.22
C GLY A 275 23.65 3.98 -3.67
N ARG A 276 24.02 3.08 -4.60
CA ARG A 276 25.37 3.05 -5.15
C ARG A 276 25.59 4.30 -6.01
N ASP A 277 26.68 5.04 -5.74
CA ASP A 277 27.11 6.17 -6.55
C ASP A 277 27.58 5.72 -7.94
N GLU A 278 28.00 6.67 -8.79
CA GLU A 278 28.51 6.38 -10.14
C GLU A 278 29.78 5.50 -10.15
N HIS A 279 30.42 5.34 -8.99
CA HIS A 279 31.58 4.47 -8.78
C HIS A 279 31.21 3.14 -8.10
N GLY A 280 29.92 2.86 -7.94
CA GLY A 280 29.42 1.64 -7.33
C GLY A 280 29.52 1.60 -5.81
N ARG A 281 29.83 2.70 -5.12
CA ARG A 281 29.99 2.74 -3.65
C ARG A 281 28.68 3.10 -2.97
N ASN A 282 28.37 2.48 -1.83
CA ASN A 282 27.15 2.78 -1.07
C ASN A 282 27.49 3.47 0.27
N VAL A 283 26.54 4.26 0.79
CA VAL A 283 26.70 4.95 2.08
C VAL A 283 26.64 3.91 3.20
N TYR A 284 27.73 3.77 3.96
CA TYR A 284 27.93 2.79 5.05
C TYR A 284 28.00 1.32 4.61
N GLU A 285 28.70 1.02 3.50
CA GLU A 285 29.05 -0.36 3.11
C GLU A 285 29.92 -1.08 4.14
N ASP A 286 30.66 -0.31 4.94
CA ASP A 286 31.35 -0.78 6.13
C ASP A 286 30.43 -0.61 7.35
N PRO A 287 30.08 -1.69 8.09
CA PRO A 287 29.31 -1.59 9.33
C PRO A 287 30.03 -0.78 10.42
N ASP A 288 31.36 -0.65 10.32
CA ASP A 288 32.17 0.14 11.25
C ASP A 288 32.34 1.60 10.78
N ALA A 289 31.60 2.03 9.75
CA ALA A 289 31.65 3.40 9.26
C ALA A 289 31.32 4.40 10.39
N PRO A 290 32.17 5.41 10.64
CA PRO A 290 31.96 6.35 11.75
C PRO A 290 30.61 7.06 11.74
N GLY A 291 30.07 7.36 10.54
CA GLY A 291 28.75 7.97 10.41
C GLY A 291 27.62 7.06 10.87
N LEU A 292 27.72 5.74 10.60
CA LEU A 292 26.74 4.76 11.07
C LEU A 292 26.80 4.62 12.59
N ALA A 293 27.99 4.59 13.18
CA ALA A 293 28.16 4.54 14.63
C ALA A 293 27.48 5.73 15.34
N VAL A 294 27.57 6.96 14.79
CA VAL A 294 26.87 8.14 15.32
C VAL A 294 25.34 7.97 15.25
N LEU A 295 24.83 7.44 14.14
CA LEU A 295 23.39 7.20 13.97
C LEU A 295 22.87 6.13 14.94
N THR A 296 23.59 5.03 15.09
CA THR A 296 23.24 3.95 16.03
C THR A 296 23.24 4.47 17.46
N ALA A 297 24.29 5.18 17.87
CA ALA A 297 24.39 5.70 19.23
C ALA A 297 23.30 6.74 19.56
N TRP A 298 22.79 7.47 18.56
CA TRP A 298 21.65 8.38 18.73
C TRP A 298 20.31 7.63 18.76
N ALA A 299 20.15 6.57 17.96
CA ALA A 299 18.95 5.76 17.94
C ALA A 299 18.74 4.98 19.26
N GLU A 300 19.84 4.52 19.86
CA GLU A 300 19.85 3.81 21.14
C GLU A 300 19.60 4.74 22.35
N ASP A 301 19.80 6.05 22.18
CA ASP A 301 19.58 7.11 23.20
C ASP A 301 18.10 7.46 23.39
N THR A 302 17.21 6.49 23.11
CA THR A 302 15.78 6.67 23.22
C THR A 302 15.37 6.42 24.66
N GLU A 303 15.23 7.49 25.44
CA GLU A 303 14.51 7.42 26.70
C GLU A 303 13.14 6.79 26.43
N ALA A 304 12.78 5.77 27.21
CA ALA A 304 11.42 5.24 27.18
C ALA A 304 10.48 6.44 27.39
N PRO A 305 9.43 6.60 26.55
CA PRO A 305 8.50 7.72 26.71
C PRO A 305 8.00 7.71 28.16
N ALA A 306 8.20 8.83 28.86
CA ALA A 306 7.68 8.98 30.22
C ALA A 306 6.16 8.66 30.18
N PRO A 307 5.68 7.80 31.09
CA PRO A 307 4.30 7.28 31.06
C PRO A 307 3.24 8.38 31.18
#